data_AF-A0A1F3QTA9-F1
#
_entry.id   AF-A0A1F3QTA9-F1
#
_cell.length_a   1.000
_cell.length_b   1.000
_cell.length_c   1.000
_cell.angle_alpha   90.00
_cell.angle_beta   90.00
_cell.angle_gamma   90.00
#
_symmetry.space_group_name_H-M   'P 1'
#
loop_
_entity.id
_entity.type
_entity.pdbx_description
1 polymer ?
#
loop_
_entity_poly.entity_id
_entity_poly.type
_entity_poly.pdbx_seq_one_letter_code
_entity_poly.pdbx_strand_id
1 'polypeptide(L)'
;MENKIVFIEPLFERAEAYGKTSYELIKLKAVDKTSDVLSTFVSRGAVILVLSMFIVIVNIGIALFLGDLLGKSYYGFFCVAGFYGII
;
A
#
# COMPACT_ATOMS: atom_id res chain seq x y z
N MET A 1 -51.50 13.11 -24.85
CA MET A 1 -50.10 12.63 -24.69
C MET A 1 -49.14 13.73 -24.25
N GLU A 2 -49.47 15.03 -24.33
CA GLU A 2 -48.60 16.15 -23.93
C GLU A 2 -48.26 16.24 -22.43
N ASN A 3 -49.14 15.83 -21.53
CA ASN A 3 -48.94 16.08 -20.09
C ASN A 3 -47.80 15.23 -19.47
N LYS A 4 -47.50 14.06 -20.06
CA LYS A 4 -46.49 13.16 -19.49
C LYS A 4 -45.07 13.72 -19.68
N ILE A 5 -44.78 14.38 -20.80
CA ILE A 5 -43.44 14.92 -21.16
C ILE A 5 -43.01 16.02 -20.17
N VAL A 6 -43.93 16.90 -19.78
CA VAL A 6 -43.68 18.04 -18.87
C VAL A 6 -43.29 17.59 -17.45
N PHE A 7 -43.74 16.41 -17.00
CA PHE A 7 -43.35 15.85 -15.71
C PHE A 7 -41.99 15.12 -15.74
N ILE A 8 -41.51 14.68 -16.91
CA ILE A 8 -40.25 13.92 -17.03
C ILE A 8 -39.05 14.85 -17.21
N GLU A 9 -39.23 16.04 -17.80
CA GLU A 9 -38.20 17.09 -17.87
C GLU A 9 -37.59 17.45 -16.50
N PRO A 10 -38.38 17.83 -15.48
CA PRO A 10 -37.82 18.20 -14.18
C PRO A 10 -37.19 17.00 -13.44
N LEU A 11 -37.59 15.76 -13.75
CA LEU A 11 -36.94 14.56 -13.21
C LEU A 11 -35.62 14.25 -13.91
N PHE A 12 -35.55 14.47 -15.22
CA PHE A 12 -34.34 14.32 -16.01
C PHE A 12 -33.30 15.38 -15.61
N GLU A 13 -33.72 16.63 -15.44
CA GLU A 13 -32.87 17.73 -14.99
C GLU A 13 -32.31 17.49 -13.57
N ARG A 14 -33.13 16.94 -12.67
CA ARG A 14 -32.66 16.51 -11.34
C ARG A 14 -31.69 15.33 -11.45
N ALA A 15 -32.00 14.31 -12.24
CA ALA A 15 -31.11 13.16 -12.43
C ALA A 15 -29.75 13.55 -13.01
N GLU A 16 -29.73 14.52 -13.94
CA GLU A 16 -28.50 15.11 -14.47
C GLU A 16 -27.74 15.89 -13.41
N ALA A 17 -28.42 16.72 -12.62
CA ALA A 17 -27.82 17.43 -11.50
C ALA A 17 -27.22 16.46 -10.47
N TYR A 18 -27.96 15.41 -10.06
CA TYR A 18 -27.49 14.37 -9.16
C TYR A 18 -26.32 13.57 -9.76
N GLY A 19 -26.35 13.27 -11.05
CA GLY A 19 -25.26 12.61 -11.76
C GLY A 19 -23.99 13.45 -11.78
N LYS A 20 -24.13 14.75 -12.06
CA LYS A 20 -23.04 15.72 -12.05
C LYS A 20 -22.43 15.86 -10.64
N THR A 21 -23.26 15.98 -9.61
CA THR A 21 -22.80 16.02 -8.22
C THR A 21 -22.18 14.68 -7.79
N SER A 22 -22.72 13.54 -8.22
CA SER A 22 -22.16 12.22 -7.92
C SER A 22 -20.79 12.03 -8.56
N TYR A 23 -20.61 12.48 -9.81
CA TYR A 23 -19.32 12.47 -10.49
C TYR A 23 -18.30 13.36 -9.78
N GLU A 24 -18.72 14.55 -9.35
CA GLU A 24 -17.88 15.49 -8.61
C GLU A 24 -17.49 14.94 -7.23
N LEU A 25 -18.42 14.28 -6.54
CA LEU A 25 -18.18 13.57 -5.29
C LEU A 25 -17.23 12.38 -5.46
N ILE A 26 -17.34 11.61 -6.55
CA ILE A 26 -16.42 10.50 -6.85
C ILE A 26 -15.02 11.04 -7.13
N LYS A 27 -14.90 12.13 -7.90
CA LYS A 27 -13.62 12.79 -8.17
C LYS A 27 -12.98 13.29 -6.87
N LEU A 28 -13.76 13.94 -6.00
CA LEU A 28 -13.29 14.44 -4.71
C LEU A 28 -12.87 13.29 -3.78
N LYS A 29 -13.70 12.24 -3.66
CA LYS A 29 -13.37 11.04 -2.88
C LYS A 29 -12.18 10.28 -3.42
N ALA A 30 -12.00 10.23 -4.74
CA ALA A 30 -10.84 9.56 -5.33
C ALA A 30 -9.55 10.29 -4.92
N VAL A 31 -9.51 11.61 -5.02
CA VAL A 31 -8.34 12.42 -4.61
C VAL A 31 -8.09 12.32 -3.10
N ASP A 32 -9.13 12.44 -2.30
CA ASP A 32 -9.05 12.40 -0.84
C ASP A 32 -8.60 11.02 -0.33
N LYS A 33 -9.21 9.95 -0.86
CA LYS A 33 -8.88 8.58 -0.49
C LYS A 33 -7.49 8.16 -0.97
N THR A 34 -7.04 8.68 -2.11
CA THR A 34 -5.66 8.45 -2.57
C THR A 34 -4.68 9.16 -1.64
N SER A 35 -5.00 10.37 -1.18
CA SER A 35 -4.18 11.12 -0.21
C SER A 35 -4.14 10.45 1.17
N ASP A 36 -5.25 9.91 1.66
CA ASP A 36 -5.33 9.17 2.93
C ASP A 36 -4.58 7.85 2.89
N VAL A 37 -4.70 7.13 1.77
CA VAL A 37 -3.95 5.89 1.55
C VAL A 37 -2.47 6.22 1.46
N LEU A 38 -2.05 7.21 0.67
CA LEU A 38 -0.65 7.61 0.57
C LEU A 38 -0.09 8.09 1.90
N SER A 39 -0.81 8.91 2.65
CA SER A 39 -0.35 9.40 3.97
C SER A 39 -0.23 8.28 5.00
N THR A 40 -1.17 7.33 5.01
CA THR A 40 -1.06 6.12 5.86
C THR A 40 0.09 5.23 5.40
N PHE A 41 0.27 5.01 4.09
CA PHE A 41 1.34 4.20 3.53
C PHE A 41 2.73 4.83 3.74
N VAL A 42 2.87 6.15 3.66
CA VAL A 42 4.14 6.84 3.92
C VAL A 42 4.47 6.78 5.40
N SER A 43 3.50 7.06 6.27
CA SER A 43 3.71 7.03 7.73
C SER A 43 4.05 5.63 8.25
N ARG A 44 3.32 4.60 7.80
CA ARG A 44 3.59 3.19 8.18
C ARG A 44 4.74 2.57 7.38
N GLY A 45 4.88 2.93 6.12
CA GLY A 45 5.89 2.41 5.21
C GLY A 45 7.29 2.86 5.57
N ALA A 46 7.47 4.10 6.05
CA ALA A 46 8.76 4.55 6.57
C ALA A 46 9.23 3.68 7.74
N VAL A 47 8.33 3.35 8.67
CA VAL A 47 8.63 2.46 9.81
C VAL A 47 8.99 1.05 9.33
N ILE A 48 8.23 0.50 8.38
CA ILE A 48 8.51 -0.83 7.79
C ILE A 48 9.86 -0.84 7.07
N LEU A 49 10.19 0.23 6.35
CA LEU A 49 11.44 0.34 5.60
C LEU A 49 12.65 0.41 6.53
N VAL A 50 12.57 1.21 7.59
CA VAL A 50 13.61 1.27 8.64
C VAL A 50 13.75 -0.09 9.34
N LEU A 51 12.63 -0.73 9.70
CA LEU A 51 12.65 -2.05 10.33
C LEU A 51 13.24 -3.12 9.41
N SER A 52 12.91 -3.09 8.13
CA SER A 52 13.46 -3.99 7.11
C SER A 52 14.98 -3.81 6.98
N MET A 53 15.45 -2.56 6.89
CA MET A 53 16.89 -2.26 6.90
C MET A 53 17.59 -2.81 8.14
N PHE A 54 16.97 -2.63 9.32
CA PHE A 54 17.51 -3.14 10.58
C PHE A 54 17.64 -4.67 10.55
N ILE A 55 16.59 -5.37 10.11
CA ILE A 55 16.57 -6.84 9.99
C ILE A 55 17.69 -7.32 9.04
N VAL A 56 17.91 -6.66 7.91
CA VAL A 56 18.98 -7.01 6.97
C VAL A 56 20.35 -6.88 7.63
N ILE A 57 20.61 -5.78 8.33
CA ILE A 57 21.88 -5.55 9.04
C ILE A 57 22.10 -6.63 10.10
N VAL A 58 21.07 -6.95 10.89
CA VAL A 58 21.14 -8.00 11.91
C VAL A 58 21.44 -9.37 11.27
N ASN A 59 20.79 -9.72 10.16
CA ASN A 59 21.07 -10.96 9.44
C ASN A 59 22.51 -11.04 8.94
N ILE A 60 23.05 -9.94 8.40
CA ILE A 60 24.45 -9.86 7.97
C ILE A 60 25.40 -9.99 9.17
N GLY A 61 25.08 -9.36 10.29
CA GLY A 61 25.86 -9.46 11.53
C GLY A 61 25.89 -10.89 12.08
N ILE A 62 24.74 -11.58 12.12
CA ILE A 62 24.65 -12.98 12.52
C ILE A 62 25.45 -13.88 11.57
N ALA A 63 25.34 -13.63 10.26
CA ALA A 63 26.11 -14.37 9.26
C ALA A 63 27.62 -14.17 9.45
N LEU A 64 28.08 -12.94 9.69
CA LEU A 64 29.50 -12.66 9.95
C LEU A 64 29.97 -13.30 11.25
N PHE A 65 29.19 -13.21 12.32
CA PHE A 65 29.53 -13.81 13.62
C PHE A 65 29.64 -15.34 13.55
N LEU A 66 28.67 -16.00 12.90
CA LEU A 66 28.78 -17.44 12.61
C LEU A 66 29.95 -17.75 11.68
N GLY A 67 30.19 -16.90 10.68
CA GLY A 67 31.28 -17.04 9.73
C GLY A 67 32.67 -17.00 10.39
N ASP A 68 32.86 -16.11 11.35
CA ASP A 68 34.10 -16.02 12.15
C ASP A 68 34.25 -17.22 13.08
N LEU A 69 33.15 -17.68 13.71
CA LEU A 69 33.18 -18.86 14.59
C LEU A 69 33.52 -20.15 13.81
N LEU A 70 33.07 -20.23 12.55
CA LEU A 70 33.36 -21.36 11.65
C LEU A 70 34.68 -21.16 10.87
N GLY A 71 35.41 -20.06 11.10
CA GLY A 71 36.71 -19.77 10.49
C GLY A 71 36.68 -19.39 9.00
N LYS A 72 35.50 -19.40 8.37
CA LYS A 72 35.28 -18.88 7.01
C LYS A 72 33.91 -18.21 6.91
N SER A 73 33.92 -16.95 6.47
CA SER A 73 32.72 -16.12 6.26
C SER A 73 31.64 -16.78 5.39
N TYR A 74 32.03 -17.60 4.41
CA TYR A 74 31.11 -18.37 3.56
C TYR A 74 30.17 -19.30 4.35
N TYR A 75 30.65 -19.93 5.42
CA TYR A 75 29.81 -20.84 6.21
C TYR A 75 28.74 -20.10 7.00
N GLY A 76 29.02 -18.86 7.42
CA GLY A 76 28.07 -18.02 8.11
C GLY A 76 26.84 -17.70 7.26
N PHE A 77 27.05 -17.28 6.01
CA PHE A 77 25.96 -17.08 5.05
C PHE A 77 25.24 -18.38 4.71
N PHE A 78 25.97 -19.49 4.56
CA PHE A 78 25.37 -20.79 4.24
C PHE A 78 24.48 -21.32 5.38
N CYS A 79 24.88 -21.12 6.63
CA CYS A 79 24.07 -21.45 7.81
C CYS A 79 22.77 -20.64 7.86
N VAL A 80 22.86 -19.32 7.64
CA VAL A 80 21.67 -18.44 7.63
C VAL A 80 20.73 -18.80 6.48
N ALA A 81 21.29 -19.09 5.29
CA ALA A 81 20.51 -19.56 4.13
C ALA A 81 19.86 -20.94 4.37
N GLY A 82 20.57 -21.87 5.02
CA GLY A 82 20.02 -23.17 5.40
C GLY A 82 18.87 -23.06 6.40
N PHE A 83 18.98 -22.16 7.38
CA PHE A 83 17.89 -21.87 8.31
C PHE A 83 16.66 -21.31 7.59
N TYR A 84 16.85 -20.37 6.66
CA TYR A 84 15.77 -19.81 5.85
C TYR A 84 15.14 -20.80 4.88
N GLY A 85 15.88 -21.82 4.42
CA GLY A 85 15.36 -22.84 3.50
C GLY A 85 14.58 -23.97 4.17
N ILE A 86 14.67 -24.08 5.51
CA ILE A 86 13.96 -25.09 6.31
C ILE A 86 12.64 -24.55 6.90
N ILE A 87 12.58 -23.24 7.16
CA ILE A 87 11.34 -22.52 7.55
C ILE A 87 10.42 -22.36 6.33
#